data_AF-A0A645ES85-F1
#
_entry.id   AF-A0A645ES85-F1
#
_cell.length_a   1.000
_cell.length_b   1.000
_cell.length_c   1.000
_cell.angle_alpha   90.00
_cell.angle_beta   90.00
_cell.angle_gamma   90.00
#
_symmetry.space_group_name_H-M   'P 1'
#
loop_
_entity.id
_entity.type
_entity.pdbx_description
1 polymer ?
#
loop_
_entity_poly.entity_id
_entity_poly.type
_entity_poly.pdbx_seq_one_letter_code
_entity_poly.pdbx_strand_id
1 'polypeptide(L)' 'MEGEWRLTSSNDGVEVVLSVDFEFGIPMIAGLLNPILKKKVRENSENMLAAVKAQIEK' A
#
# COMPACT_ATOMS: atom_id res chain seq x y z
N MET A 1 1.46 -1.97 -12.95
CA MET A 1 1.28 -1.82 -11.49
C MET A 1 -0.10 -2.32 -11.19
N GLU A 2 -0.19 -3.36 -10.40
CA GLU A 2 -1.44 -3.96 -9.98
C GLU A 2 -1.51 -3.93 -8.46
N GLY A 3 -2.70 -3.98 -7.91
CA GLY A 3 -2.90 -3.94 -6.47
C GLY A 3 -4.33 -4.28 -6.11
N GLU A 4 -4.53 -4.73 -4.88
CA GLU A 4 -5.83 -5.12 -4.37
C GLU A 4 -6.07 -4.53 -2.99
N TRP A 5 -7.35 -4.19 -2.75
CA TRP A 5 -7.86 -3.88 -1.43
C TRP A 5 -8.63 -5.09 -0.92
N ARG A 6 -8.30 -5.52 0.30
CA ARG A 6 -9.02 -6.58 1.00
C ARG A 6 -9.59 -6.04 2.29
N LEU A 7 -10.90 -6.22 2.45
CA LEU A 7 -11.63 -5.83 3.64
C LEU A 7 -12.17 -7.10 4.30
N THR A 8 -11.82 -7.30 5.57
CA THR A 8 -12.26 -8.45 6.35
C THR A 8 -12.95 -7.96 7.61
N SER A 9 -14.22 -8.31 7.79
CA SER A 9 -14.93 -8.03 9.04
C SER A 9 -14.35 -8.89 10.18
N SER A 10 -14.11 -8.28 11.32
CA SER A 10 -13.72 -8.94 12.57
C SER A 10 -14.66 -8.50 13.70
N ASN A 11 -14.53 -9.11 14.87
CA ASN A 11 -15.32 -8.74 16.04
C ASN A 11 -15.05 -7.30 16.53
N ASP A 12 -13.87 -6.76 16.20
CA ASP A 12 -13.40 -5.45 16.68
C ASP A 12 -13.47 -4.36 15.60
N GLY A 13 -14.03 -4.66 14.42
CA GLY A 13 -14.16 -3.71 13.31
C GLY A 13 -13.92 -4.34 11.94
N VAL A 14 -13.30 -3.59 11.04
CA VAL A 14 -12.93 -4.07 9.70
C VAL A 14 -11.42 -3.93 9.54
N GLU A 15 -10.75 -5.05 9.28
CA GLU A 15 -9.36 -5.05 8.86
C GLU A 15 -9.29 -4.66 7.37
N VAL A 16 -8.46 -3.66 7.07
CA VAL A 16 -8.25 -3.17 5.70
C VAL A 16 -6.80 -3.40 5.31
N VAL A 17 -6.59 -4.19 4.26
CA VAL A 17 -5.26 -4.49 3.70
C VAL A 17 -5.17 -3.95 2.29
N LEU A 18 -4.09 -3.23 2.01
CA LEU A 18 -3.72 -2.77 0.67
C LEU A 18 -2.45 -3.51 0.22
N SER A 19 -2.58 -4.31 -0.83
CA SER A 19 -1.47 -4.99 -1.50
C SER A 19 -1.14 -4.29 -2.80
N VAL A 20 0.15 -4.06 -3.08
CA VAL A 20 0.60 -3.41 -4.31
C VAL A 20 1.77 -4.19 -4.89
N ASP A 21 1.59 -4.69 -6.11
CA ASP A 21 2.62 -5.33 -6.89
C ASP A 21 3.27 -4.33 -7.85
N PHE A 22 4.59 -4.24 -7.71
CA PHE A 22 5.41 -3.33 -8.50
C PHE A 22 6.55 -4.10 -9.15
N GLU A 23 6.57 -4.07 -10.48
CA GLU A 23 7.65 -4.60 -11.30
C GLU A 23 8.23 -3.48 -12.17
N PHE A 24 9.56 -3.36 -12.19
CA PHE A 24 10.26 -2.38 -13.01
C PHE A 24 10.84 -3.04 -14.25
N GLY A 25 10.41 -2.58 -15.43
CA GLY A 25 10.82 -3.16 -16.72
C GLY A 25 12.26 -2.88 -17.16
N ILE A 26 13.10 -2.21 -16.34
CA ILE A 26 14.49 -1.88 -16.69
C ILE A 26 15.46 -2.51 -15.68
N PRO A 27 16.08 -3.66 -16.03
CA PRO A 27 16.97 -4.40 -15.13
C PRO A 27 18.16 -3.59 -14.60
N MET A 28 18.71 -2.68 -15.41
CA MET A 28 19.94 -1.92 -15.05
C MET A 28 19.77 -0.97 -13.87
N ILE A 29 18.57 -0.46 -13.62
CA ILE A 29 18.32 0.56 -12.59
C ILE A 29 17.50 0.02 -11.40
N ALA A 30 16.96 -1.19 -11.55
CA ALA A 30 16.11 -1.84 -10.56
C ALA A 30 16.79 -1.95 -9.19
N GLY A 31 18.10 -2.23 -9.14
CA GLY A 31 18.84 -2.38 -7.87
C GLY A 31 18.86 -1.13 -6.98
N LEU A 32 18.94 0.06 -7.58
CA LEU A 32 18.97 1.34 -6.84
C LEU A 32 17.56 1.92 -6.63
N LEU A 33 16.69 1.81 -7.64
CA LEU A 33 15.37 2.43 -7.59
C LEU A 33 14.37 1.61 -6.77
N ASN A 34 14.46 0.27 -6.75
CA ASN A 34 13.48 -0.57 -6.05
C ASN A 34 13.35 -0.25 -4.55
N PRO A 35 14.44 -0.04 -3.77
CA PRO A 35 14.32 0.35 -2.36
C PRO A 35 13.62 1.70 -2.16
N ILE A 36 13.98 2.70 -2.97
CA ILE A 36 13.42 4.06 -2.88
C ILE A 36 11.94 4.04 -3.25
N LEU A 37 11.60 3.38 -4.35
CA LEU A 37 10.23 3.25 -4.84
C LEU A 37 9.37 2.45 -3.88
N LYS A 38 9.86 1.32 -3.35
CA LYS A 38 9.17 0.54 -2.33
C LYS A 38 8.87 1.39 -1.09
N LYS A 39 9.81 2.23 -0.66
CA LYS A 39 9.59 3.20 0.42
C LYS A 39 8.50 4.22 0.06
N LYS A 40 8.52 4.78 -1.15
CA LYS A 40 7.50 5.76 -1.59
C LYS A 40 6.10 5.17 -1.74
N VAL A 41 5.98 4.00 -2.34
CA VAL A 41 4.71 3.29 -2.48
C VAL A 41 4.16 2.93 -1.10
N ARG A 42 5.03 2.52 -0.18
CA ARG A 42 4.64 2.27 1.22
C ARG A 42 4.13 3.53 1.92
N GLU A 43 4.90 4.63 1.88
CA GLU A 43 4.50 5.91 2.48
C GLU A 43 3.13 6.38 1.96
N ASN A 44 2.91 6.25 0.63
CA ASN A 44 1.63 6.60 0.02
C ASN A 44 0.49 5.70 0.52
N SER A 45 0.72 4.38 0.56
CA SER A 45 -0.26 3.39 1.02
C SER A 45 -0.65 3.59 2.49
N GLU A 46 0.32 3.88 3.35
CA GLU A 46 0.08 4.17 4.77
C GLU A 46 -0.73 5.46 4.95
N ASN A 47 -0.45 6.50 4.16
CA ASN A 47 -1.23 7.75 4.18
C ASN A 47 -2.68 7.52 3.75
N MET A 48 -2.92 6.68 2.73
CA MET A 48 -4.28 6.34 2.29
C MET A 48 -5.05 5.61 3.41
N LEU A 49 -4.43 4.60 4.03
CA LEU A 49 -5.05 3.85 5.14
C LEU A 49 -5.36 4.76 6.33
N ALA A 50 -4.43 5.63 6.71
CA ALA A 50 -4.62 6.57 7.81
C ALA A 50 -5.76 7.55 7.53
N ALA A 51 -5.85 8.08 6.31
CA ALA A 51 -6.94 8.99 5.91
C ALA A 51 -8.31 8.30 5.92
N VAL A 52 -8.38 7.05 5.44
CA VAL A 52 -9.61 6.25 5.49
C VAL A 52 -10.05 6.01 6.93
N LYS A 53 -9.13 5.58 7.81
CA LYS A 53 -9.42 5.39 9.24
C LYS A 53 -9.95 6.68 9.89
N ALA A 54 -9.26 7.80 9.67
CA ALA A 54 -9.66 9.10 10.22
C ALA A 54 -11.01 9.61 9.71
N GLN A 55 -11.44 9.21 8.52
CA GLN A 55 -12.74 9.59 7.97
C GLN A 55 -13.88 8.70 8.49
N ILE A 56 -13.60 7.41 8.73
CA ILE A 56 -14.61 6.43 9.18
C ILE A 56 -14.82 6.48 10.70
N GLU A 57 -13.76 6.65 11.48
CA GLU A 57 -13.80 6.65 12.95
C GLU A 57 -14.12 8.03 13.55
N LYS A 58 -14.78 8.90 12.79
CA LYS A 58 -15.25 10.21 13.25
C LYS A 58 -16.43 10.12 14.22
#